data_AF-A0A957WTV2-F1
#
_entry.id   AF-A0A957WTV2-F1
#
_cell.length_a   1.000
_cell.length_b   1.000
_cell.length_c   1.000
_cell.angle_alpha   90.00
_cell.angle_beta   90.00
_cell.angle_gamma   90.00
#
_symmetry.space_group_name_H-M   'P 1'
#
loop_
_entity.id
_entity.type
_entity.pdbx_description
1 polymer ?
#
loop_
_entity_poly.entity_id
_entity_poly.type
_entity_poly.pdbx_seq_one_letter_code
_entity_poly.pdbx_strand_id
1 'polypeptide(L)'
;PMGEMTYDQAVDYFAEQVAALVQGRVDGIHIETMSDLREAQAAVQAAQQVTDLPVTVTMSFDTHGRTMMGVTPAEAVQALWGSGVLAVGVNCGRSLEDNLVALTAMRSAIPEATLVAKPNAGMPRLEGIGEAIYDVTPEIMADYALKFADQHVKMLGGCCGSNPEHITAMKAALTGYVAPSLAQVLAQNLAATPPVNGSDHPKRRGRRRERA
;
A
#
# COMPACT_ATOMS: atom_id res chain seq x y z
N PRO A 1 3.69 13.92 10.81
CA PRO A 1 5.00 14.11 10.14
C PRO A 1 6.10 14.44 11.15
N MET A 2 7.30 13.88 10.96
CA MET A 2 8.50 14.27 11.72
C MET A 2 8.91 15.68 11.27
N GLY A 3 8.40 16.70 11.95
CA GLY A 3 8.59 18.11 11.62
C GLY A 3 7.75 19.01 12.51
N GLU A 4 7.77 20.32 12.26
CA GLU A 4 7.04 21.31 13.06
C GLU A 4 5.54 21.39 12.72
N MET A 5 5.13 20.76 11.62
CA MET A 5 3.73 20.73 11.18
C MET A 5 2.87 19.92 12.15
N THR A 6 1.89 20.60 12.73
CA THR A 6 0.86 19.96 13.56
C THR A 6 -0.13 19.18 12.70
N TYR A 7 -0.91 18.30 13.35
CA TYR A 7 -1.95 17.53 12.65
C TYR A 7 -3.02 18.44 12.05
N ASP A 8 -3.49 19.44 12.79
CA ASP A 8 -4.53 20.36 12.33
C ASP A 8 -4.05 21.20 11.13
N GLN A 9 -2.79 21.65 11.15
CA GLN A 9 -2.19 22.31 9.98
C GLN A 9 -2.14 21.39 8.75
N ALA A 10 -1.82 20.10 8.94
CA ALA A 10 -1.85 19.15 7.83
C ALA A 10 -3.28 18.99 7.27
N VAL A 11 -4.29 18.90 8.16
CA VAL A 11 -5.70 18.85 7.74
C VAL A 11 -6.05 20.09 6.92
N ASP A 12 -5.70 21.29 7.39
CA ASP A 12 -5.99 22.54 6.68
C ASP A 12 -5.31 22.59 5.30
N TYR A 13 -4.04 22.20 5.20
CA TYR A 13 -3.30 22.18 3.93
C TYR A 13 -3.84 21.16 2.93
N PHE A 14 -4.28 20.00 3.39
CA PHE A 14 -4.95 19.03 2.51
C PHE A 14 -6.35 19.51 2.11
N ALA A 15 -7.08 20.16 3.01
CA ALA A 15 -8.43 20.65 2.74
C ALA A 15 -8.43 21.70 1.61
N GLU A 16 -7.44 22.60 1.59
CA GLU A 16 -7.26 23.57 0.51
C GLU A 16 -7.07 22.88 -0.85
N GLN A 17 -6.20 21.87 -0.91
CA GLN A 17 -5.94 21.12 -2.15
C GLN A 17 -7.18 20.32 -2.60
N VAL A 18 -7.87 19.66 -1.67
CA VAL A 18 -9.10 18.93 -1.97
C VAL A 18 -10.17 19.88 -2.52
N ALA A 19 -10.35 21.06 -1.91
CA ALA A 19 -11.34 22.03 -2.37
C ALA A 19 -11.07 22.48 -3.81
N ALA A 20 -9.79 22.70 -4.17
CA ALA A 20 -9.41 23.03 -5.54
C ALA A 20 -9.72 21.88 -6.52
N LEU A 21 -9.44 20.63 -6.15
CA LEU A 21 -9.77 19.45 -6.98
C LEU A 21 -11.28 19.31 -7.18
N VAL A 22 -12.07 19.49 -6.12
CA VAL A 22 -13.54 19.43 -6.17
C VAL A 22 -14.10 20.51 -7.08
N GLN A 23 -13.56 21.73 -7.05
CA GLN A 23 -13.94 22.79 -8.00
C GLN A 23 -13.62 22.40 -9.45
N GLY A 24 -12.54 21.64 -9.65
CA GLY A 24 -12.19 20.99 -10.92
C GLY A 24 -13.11 19.83 -11.33
N ARG A 25 -14.11 19.49 -10.51
CA ARG A 25 -15.13 18.45 -10.75
C ARG A 25 -14.57 17.04 -10.92
N VAL A 26 -13.60 16.66 -10.07
CA VAL A 26 -13.14 15.28 -9.96
C VAL A 26 -14.24 14.34 -9.45
N ASP A 27 -14.14 13.05 -9.77
CA ASP A 27 -15.09 12.02 -9.32
C ASP A 27 -14.71 11.38 -7.97
N GLY A 28 -13.54 11.70 -7.44
CA GLY A 28 -12.99 11.11 -6.22
C GLY A 28 -11.67 11.74 -5.81
N ILE A 29 -11.26 11.47 -4.56
CA ILE A 29 -9.97 11.91 -4.02
C ILE A 29 -9.06 10.68 -3.87
N HIS A 30 -7.91 10.71 -4.52
CA HIS A 30 -6.88 9.67 -4.40
C HIS A 30 -5.69 10.24 -3.63
N ILE A 31 -5.55 9.84 -2.36
CA ILE A 31 -4.44 10.21 -1.50
C ILE A 31 -3.34 9.17 -1.71
N GLU A 32 -2.28 9.53 -2.41
CA GLU A 32 -1.29 8.57 -2.89
C GLU A 32 0.09 8.80 -2.23
N THR A 33 0.86 7.72 -2.02
CA THR A 33 2.26 7.73 -1.58
C THR A 33 2.50 8.29 -0.18
N MET A 34 1.60 7.99 0.76
CA MET A 34 1.81 8.40 2.15
C MET A 34 2.85 7.52 2.83
N SER A 35 3.75 8.14 3.59
CA SER A 35 4.77 7.44 4.40
C SER A 35 4.47 7.51 5.90
N ASP A 36 3.85 8.60 6.35
CA ASP A 36 3.44 8.84 7.74
C ASP A 36 1.95 8.55 7.91
N LEU A 37 1.60 7.71 8.87
CA LEU A 37 0.21 7.31 9.09
C LEU A 37 -0.66 8.46 9.60
N ARG A 38 -0.12 9.34 10.45
CA ARG A 38 -0.89 10.48 10.96
C ARG A 38 -1.15 11.50 9.88
N GLU A 39 -0.20 11.70 8.98
CA GLU A 39 -0.39 12.56 7.81
C GLU A 39 -1.42 12.00 6.84
N ALA A 40 -1.41 10.67 6.59
CA ALA A 40 -2.45 10.00 5.81
C ALA A 40 -3.85 10.19 6.43
N GLN A 41 -3.97 10.06 7.76
CA GLN A 41 -5.22 10.31 8.47
C GLN A 41 -5.67 11.76 8.37
N ALA A 42 -4.74 12.73 8.48
CA ALA A 42 -5.05 14.14 8.29
C ALA A 42 -5.59 14.42 6.88
N ALA A 43 -4.98 13.82 5.84
CA ALA A 43 -5.45 13.95 4.46
C ALA A 43 -6.85 13.33 4.25
N VAL A 44 -7.11 12.16 4.84
CA VAL A 44 -8.44 11.52 4.79
C VAL A 44 -9.49 12.39 5.47
N GLN A 45 -9.19 12.89 6.68
CA GLN A 45 -10.08 13.77 7.42
C GLN A 45 -10.37 15.05 6.63
N ALA A 46 -9.34 15.69 6.07
CA ALA A 46 -9.49 16.88 5.26
C ALA A 46 -10.42 16.64 4.06
N ALA A 47 -10.23 15.50 3.35
CA ALA A 47 -11.08 15.16 2.22
C ALA A 47 -12.56 15.01 2.63
N GLN A 48 -12.82 14.32 3.74
CA GLN A 48 -14.18 14.09 4.26
C GLN A 48 -14.84 15.36 4.81
N GLN A 49 -14.06 16.35 5.25
CA GLN A 49 -14.60 17.65 5.69
C GLN A 49 -15.05 18.52 4.51
N VAL A 50 -14.40 18.36 3.36
CA VAL A 50 -14.62 19.23 2.19
C VAL A 50 -15.67 18.64 1.22
N THR A 51 -15.79 17.32 1.13
CA THR A 51 -16.64 16.67 0.13
C THR A 51 -17.13 15.28 0.54
N ASP A 52 -18.26 14.86 -0.05
CA ASP A 52 -18.82 13.51 0.06
C ASP A 52 -18.29 12.55 -1.03
N LEU A 53 -17.36 13.01 -1.89
CA LEU A 53 -16.76 12.17 -2.92
C LEU A 53 -15.99 10.98 -2.31
N PRO A 54 -15.92 9.84 -3.01
CA PRO A 54 -15.18 8.69 -2.53
C PRO A 54 -13.69 9.00 -2.36
N VAL A 55 -13.16 8.62 -1.20
CA VAL A 55 -11.74 8.79 -0.86
C VAL A 55 -11.05 7.44 -0.94
N THR A 56 -9.89 7.39 -1.58
CA THR A 56 -8.99 6.24 -1.56
C THR A 56 -7.62 6.67 -1.05
N VAL A 57 -6.91 5.77 -0.38
CA VAL A 57 -5.62 6.09 0.24
C VAL A 57 -4.59 4.98 0.02
N THR A 58 -3.37 5.31 -0.35
CA THR A 58 -2.29 4.34 -0.45
C THR A 58 -1.06 4.80 0.34
N MET A 59 -0.32 3.82 0.83
CA MET A 59 0.96 4.04 1.48
C MET A 59 2.08 3.32 0.72
N SER A 60 3.30 3.83 0.82
CA SER A 60 4.49 3.22 0.22
C SER A 60 5.28 2.42 1.26
N PHE A 61 5.59 1.16 0.95
CA PHE A 61 6.34 0.25 1.81
C PHE A 61 7.65 -0.14 1.13
N ASP A 62 8.72 0.57 1.45
CA ASP A 62 10.04 0.44 0.82
C ASP A 62 11.15 -0.01 1.79
N THR A 63 10.87 -0.03 3.09
CA THR A 63 11.86 -0.21 4.14
C THR A 63 11.59 -1.51 4.90
N HIS A 64 12.10 -2.64 4.38
CA HIS A 64 11.95 -3.97 4.99
C HIS A 64 10.48 -4.33 5.33
N GLY A 65 9.56 -4.06 4.41
CA GLY A 65 8.12 -4.31 4.59
C GLY A 65 7.43 -3.30 5.50
N ARG A 66 8.01 -2.11 5.70
CA ARG A 66 7.43 -0.98 6.41
C ARG A 66 7.51 0.28 5.54
N THR A 67 6.70 1.28 5.88
CA THR A 67 6.89 2.64 5.37
C THR A 67 8.21 3.21 5.89
N MET A 68 8.69 4.30 5.28
CA MET A 68 9.85 5.07 5.77
C MET A 68 9.71 5.49 7.24
N MET A 69 8.47 5.67 7.72
CA MET A 69 8.15 6.06 9.10
C MET A 69 7.94 4.86 10.04
N GLY A 70 8.24 3.65 9.57
CA GLY A 70 8.21 2.43 10.36
C GLY A 70 6.84 1.74 10.48
N VAL A 71 5.83 2.18 9.73
CA VAL A 71 4.47 1.63 9.80
C VAL A 71 4.39 0.34 8.98
N THR A 72 3.83 -0.73 9.54
CA THR A 72 3.57 -1.98 8.81
C THR A 72 2.31 -1.88 7.94
N PRO A 73 2.18 -2.71 6.89
CA PRO A 73 0.96 -2.80 6.09
C PRO A 73 -0.29 -3.12 6.94
N ALA A 74 -0.15 -4.00 7.93
CA ALA A 74 -1.23 -4.37 8.84
C ALA A 74 -1.71 -3.18 9.70
N GLU A 75 -0.78 -2.43 10.29
CA GLU A 75 -1.11 -1.21 11.06
C GLU A 75 -1.76 -0.15 10.16
N ALA A 76 -1.26 0.03 8.94
CA ALA A 76 -1.78 1.00 7.99
C ALA A 76 -3.24 0.69 7.60
N VAL A 77 -3.55 -0.55 7.19
CA VAL A 77 -4.91 -0.93 6.79
C VAL A 77 -5.88 -0.83 7.96
N GLN A 78 -5.47 -1.24 9.17
CA GLN A 78 -6.32 -1.17 10.37
C GLN A 78 -6.75 0.26 10.69
N ALA A 79 -5.81 1.21 10.61
CA ALA A 79 -6.09 2.61 10.90
C ALA A 79 -6.87 3.31 9.77
N LEU A 80 -6.50 3.07 8.52
CA LEU A 80 -7.07 3.81 7.38
C LEU A 80 -8.43 3.26 6.94
N TRP A 81 -8.62 1.94 6.92
CA TRP A 81 -9.92 1.35 6.57
C TRP A 81 -11.01 1.79 7.56
N GLY A 82 -10.70 1.81 8.86
CA GLY A 82 -11.61 2.28 9.90
C GLY A 82 -12.02 3.75 9.78
N SER A 83 -11.34 4.53 8.94
CA SER A 83 -11.67 5.94 8.68
C SER A 83 -12.74 6.12 7.60
N GLY A 84 -13.31 5.04 7.04
CA GLY A 84 -14.43 5.13 6.08
C GLY A 84 -14.02 5.46 4.64
N VAL A 85 -12.76 5.18 4.27
CA VAL A 85 -12.31 5.30 2.87
C VAL A 85 -12.92 4.21 1.99
N LEU A 86 -13.13 4.51 0.71
CA LEU A 86 -13.61 3.55 -0.29
C LEU A 86 -12.62 2.40 -0.47
N ALA A 87 -11.31 2.70 -0.46
CA ALA A 87 -10.27 1.71 -0.56
C ALA A 87 -8.94 2.18 0.03
N VAL A 88 -8.14 1.21 0.43
CA VAL A 88 -6.80 1.41 1.00
C VAL A 88 -5.81 0.48 0.30
N GLY A 89 -4.55 0.86 0.17
CA GLY A 89 -3.61 -0.09 -0.42
C GLY A 89 -2.18 0.39 -0.52
N VAL A 90 -1.50 -0.13 -1.53
CA VAL A 90 -0.09 0.10 -1.76
C VAL A 90 0.10 0.78 -3.11
N ASN A 91 1.03 1.71 -3.16
CA ASN A 91 1.58 2.20 -4.42
C ASN A 91 3.09 2.37 -4.28
N CYS A 92 3.76 2.54 -5.41
CA CYS A 92 5.20 2.73 -5.44
C CYS A 92 5.94 1.48 -4.90
N GLY A 93 6.87 1.66 -3.97
CA GLY A 93 7.60 0.56 -3.33
C GLY A 93 8.79 0.03 -4.13
N ARG A 94 9.49 -0.94 -3.54
CA ARG A 94 10.78 -1.43 -4.04
C ARG A 94 10.64 -2.47 -5.15
N SER A 95 9.73 -3.43 -5.01
CA SER A 95 9.50 -4.45 -6.03
C SER A 95 8.04 -4.90 -6.06
N LEU A 96 7.67 -5.65 -7.11
CA LEU A 96 6.32 -6.20 -7.25
C LEU A 96 6.04 -7.25 -6.16
N GLU A 97 7.06 -8.04 -5.78
CA GLU A 97 7.01 -9.03 -4.70
C GLU A 97 6.76 -8.36 -3.35
N ASP A 98 7.50 -7.30 -3.03
CA ASP A 98 7.35 -6.59 -1.75
C ASP A 98 5.95 -5.98 -1.63
N ASN A 99 5.42 -5.43 -2.73
CA ASN A 99 4.04 -4.94 -2.79
C ASN A 99 3.03 -6.09 -2.59
N LEU A 100 3.26 -7.26 -3.18
CA LEU A 100 2.39 -8.42 -2.99
C LEU A 100 2.38 -8.88 -1.52
N VAL A 101 3.55 -8.95 -0.89
CA VAL A 101 3.67 -9.28 0.55
C VAL A 101 2.91 -8.27 1.41
N ALA A 102 3.04 -6.97 1.11
CA ALA A 102 2.31 -5.93 1.83
C ALA A 102 0.79 -6.09 1.67
N LEU A 103 0.30 -6.35 0.46
CA LEU A 103 -1.12 -6.60 0.19
C LEU A 103 -1.65 -7.84 0.91
N THR A 104 -0.89 -8.94 0.94
CA THR A 104 -1.24 -10.15 1.68
C THR A 104 -1.36 -9.87 3.19
N ALA A 105 -0.44 -9.07 3.74
CA ALA A 105 -0.49 -8.65 5.13
C ALA A 105 -1.71 -7.76 5.41
N MET A 106 -2.03 -6.82 4.52
CA MET A 106 -3.23 -5.98 4.63
C MET A 106 -4.52 -6.81 4.58
N ARG A 107 -4.64 -7.72 3.60
CA ARG A 107 -5.79 -8.63 3.44
C ARG A 107 -5.98 -9.52 4.68
N SER A 108 -4.89 -10.00 5.27
CA SER A 108 -4.95 -10.83 6.47
C SER A 108 -5.37 -10.03 7.70
N ALA A 109 -4.97 -8.76 7.79
CA ALA A 109 -5.32 -7.89 8.91
C ALA A 109 -6.77 -7.39 8.87
N ILE A 110 -7.29 -7.05 7.67
CA ILE A 110 -8.66 -6.60 7.44
C ILE A 110 -9.23 -7.33 6.22
N PRO A 111 -9.86 -8.50 6.43
CA PRO A 111 -10.40 -9.36 5.37
C PRO A 111 -11.37 -8.68 4.39
N GLU A 112 -12.15 -7.71 4.85
CA GLU A 112 -13.18 -7.02 4.08
C GLU A 112 -12.68 -5.76 3.35
N ALA A 113 -11.43 -5.33 3.59
CA ALA A 113 -10.91 -4.10 3.01
C ALA A 113 -10.92 -4.16 1.47
N THR A 114 -11.38 -3.08 0.83
CA THR A 114 -11.18 -2.93 -0.61
C THR A 114 -9.75 -2.48 -0.85
N LEU A 115 -8.97 -3.29 -1.58
CA LEU A 115 -7.54 -3.07 -1.75
C LEU A 115 -7.20 -2.44 -3.11
N VAL A 116 -6.19 -1.57 -3.09
CA VAL A 116 -5.56 -0.91 -4.25
C VAL A 116 -4.11 -1.37 -4.41
N ALA A 117 -3.66 -1.60 -5.65
CA ALA A 117 -2.25 -1.86 -5.95
C ALA A 117 -1.79 -1.05 -7.18
N LYS A 118 -0.79 -0.19 -6.97
CA LYS A 118 -0.15 0.64 -8.02
C LYS A 118 1.38 0.56 -7.89
N PRO A 119 2.03 -0.58 -8.16
CA PRO A 119 3.47 -0.69 -7.94
C PRO A 119 4.28 0.08 -8.98
N ASN A 120 5.56 0.34 -8.67
CA ASN A 120 6.53 0.80 -9.67
C ASN A 120 6.82 -0.28 -10.72
N ALA A 121 7.27 0.14 -11.90
CA ALA A 121 7.85 -0.75 -12.91
C ALA A 121 9.29 -1.20 -12.53
N GLY A 122 9.49 -1.60 -11.27
CA GLY A 122 10.80 -1.93 -10.70
C GLY A 122 11.52 -0.74 -10.08
N MET A 123 12.69 -1.00 -9.50
CA MET A 123 13.54 0.06 -8.96
C MET A 123 14.18 0.86 -10.09
N PRO A 124 14.18 2.20 -10.02
CA PRO A 124 14.88 3.00 -11.00
C PRO A 124 16.39 2.71 -10.93
N ARG A 125 16.99 2.40 -12.08
CA ARG A 125 18.43 2.41 -12.26
C ARG A 125 18.80 3.65 -13.06
N LEU A 126 19.75 4.43 -12.55
CA LEU A 126 20.29 5.56 -13.29
C LEU A 126 21.28 5.04 -14.32
N GLU A 127 21.00 5.29 -15.59
CA GLU A 127 21.93 5.11 -16.69
C GLU A 127 22.33 6.48 -17.25
N GLY A 128 23.62 6.68 -17.48
CA GLY A 128 24.14 7.97 -17.95
C GLY A 128 23.86 9.14 -16.99
N ILE A 129 23.58 10.31 -17.55
CA ILE A 129 23.29 11.54 -16.79
C ILE A 129 21.77 11.76 -16.80
N GLY A 130 21.10 11.30 -15.75
CA GLY A 130 19.71 11.68 -15.44
C GLY A 130 18.61 10.80 -16.04
N GLU A 131 18.95 9.71 -16.73
CA GLU A 131 17.93 8.79 -17.25
C GLU A 131 17.67 7.66 -16.24
N ALA A 132 16.44 7.59 -15.73
CA ALA A 132 15.98 6.50 -14.87
C ALA A 132 15.35 5.40 -15.72
N ILE A 133 15.98 4.23 -15.75
CA ILE A 133 15.50 3.03 -16.43
C ILE A 133 14.79 2.12 -15.43
N TYR A 134 13.71 1.51 -15.90
CA TYR A 134 12.82 0.62 -15.17
C TYR A 134 12.77 -0.74 -15.87
N ASP A 135 13.05 -1.81 -15.13
CA ASP A 135 13.28 -3.15 -15.71
C ASP A 135 12.03 -4.02 -15.80
N VAL A 136 10.94 -3.66 -15.12
CA VAL A 136 9.68 -4.40 -15.25
C VAL A 136 9.06 -4.06 -16.59
N THR A 137 8.92 -5.06 -17.45
CA THR A 137 8.25 -4.93 -18.74
C THR A 137 6.73 -4.98 -18.58
N PRO A 138 5.96 -4.59 -19.62
CA PRO A 138 4.51 -4.78 -19.64
C PRO A 138 4.06 -6.22 -19.33
N GLU A 139 4.78 -7.23 -19.82
CA GLU A 139 4.47 -8.65 -19.58
C GLU A 139 4.65 -9.01 -18.10
N ILE A 140 5.76 -8.58 -17.48
CA ILE A 140 6.01 -8.83 -16.06
C ILE A 140 4.95 -8.14 -15.20
N MET A 141 4.58 -6.90 -15.54
CA MET A 141 3.52 -6.19 -14.83
C MET A 141 2.16 -6.89 -14.98
N ALA A 142 1.86 -7.43 -16.16
CA ALA A 142 0.63 -8.17 -16.42
C ALA A 142 0.55 -9.47 -15.59
N ASP A 143 1.64 -10.23 -15.50
CA ASP A 143 1.72 -11.42 -14.64
C ASP A 143 1.47 -11.07 -13.17
N TYR A 144 2.01 -9.95 -12.70
CA TYR A 144 1.77 -9.48 -11.34
C TYR A 144 0.37 -8.94 -11.12
N ALA A 145 -0.27 -8.35 -12.14
CA ALA A 145 -1.66 -7.94 -12.06
C ALA A 145 -2.58 -9.13 -11.73
N LEU A 146 -2.30 -10.32 -12.28
CA LEU A 146 -3.00 -11.55 -11.93
C LEU A 146 -2.75 -11.94 -10.47
N LYS A 147 -1.50 -11.90 -10.00
CA LYS A 147 -1.16 -12.21 -8.60
C LYS A 147 -1.79 -11.23 -7.61
N PHE A 148 -1.92 -9.96 -7.97
CA PHE A 148 -2.65 -8.98 -7.15
C PHE A 148 -4.15 -9.26 -7.18
N ALA A 149 -4.71 -9.62 -8.33
CA ALA A 149 -6.10 -10.07 -8.42
C ALA A 149 -6.36 -11.31 -7.56
N ASP A 150 -5.39 -12.23 -7.45
CA ASP A 150 -5.41 -13.37 -6.54
C ASP A 150 -5.44 -13.00 -5.05
N GLN A 151 -5.03 -11.79 -4.68
CA GLN A 151 -5.23 -11.23 -3.34
C GLN A 151 -6.55 -10.45 -3.19
N HIS A 152 -7.44 -10.60 -4.17
CA HIS A 152 -8.74 -9.92 -4.24
C HIS A 152 -8.61 -8.39 -4.28
N VAL A 153 -7.54 -7.86 -4.88
CA VAL A 153 -7.38 -6.42 -5.14
C VAL A 153 -8.42 -5.96 -6.16
N LYS A 154 -8.99 -4.78 -5.95
CA LYS A 154 -10.09 -4.24 -6.78
C LYS A 154 -9.70 -3.08 -7.67
N MET A 155 -8.63 -2.36 -7.31
CA MET A 155 -8.08 -1.29 -8.12
C MET A 155 -6.61 -1.58 -8.43
N LEU A 156 -6.31 -1.69 -9.71
CA LEU A 156 -4.99 -2.07 -10.22
C LEU A 156 -4.50 -0.99 -11.19
N GLY A 157 -3.25 -0.58 -11.05
CA GLY A 157 -2.58 0.34 -11.96
C GLY A 157 -1.06 0.24 -11.84
N GLY A 158 -0.34 1.23 -12.37
CA GLY A 158 1.10 1.36 -12.21
C GLY A 158 1.51 2.73 -11.66
N CYS A 159 2.66 2.81 -10.98
CA CYS A 159 3.25 4.04 -10.45
C CYS A 159 4.48 4.44 -11.28
N CYS A 160 5.63 4.72 -10.67
CA CYS A 160 6.81 5.22 -11.39
C CYS A 160 7.33 4.17 -12.38
N GLY A 161 7.74 4.62 -13.57
CA GLY A 161 8.23 3.77 -14.66
C GLY A 161 7.14 3.04 -15.46
N SER A 162 5.90 2.96 -14.94
CA SER A 162 4.78 2.41 -15.70
C SER A 162 4.34 3.36 -16.80
N ASN A 163 3.87 2.81 -17.91
CA ASN A 163 3.42 3.55 -19.08
C ASN A 163 2.11 2.93 -19.64
N PRO A 164 1.50 3.50 -20.71
CA PRO A 164 0.27 2.96 -21.29
C PRO A 164 0.37 1.49 -21.78
N GLU A 165 1.55 1.02 -22.19
CA GLU A 165 1.76 -0.37 -22.62
C GLU A 165 1.60 -1.33 -21.44
N HIS A 166 2.13 -0.96 -20.27
CA HIS A 166 1.93 -1.73 -19.03
C HIS A 166 0.44 -1.85 -18.70
N ILE A 167 -0.29 -0.73 -18.71
CA ILE A 167 -1.73 -0.73 -18.41
C ILE A 167 -2.51 -1.58 -19.43
N THR A 168 -2.11 -1.52 -20.70
CA THR A 168 -2.71 -2.33 -21.77
C THR A 168 -2.47 -3.82 -21.55
N ALA A 169 -1.24 -4.21 -21.21
CA ALA A 169 -0.89 -5.60 -20.92
C ALA A 169 -1.62 -6.12 -19.67
N MET A 170 -1.67 -5.34 -18.58
CA MET A 170 -2.43 -5.67 -17.39
C MET A 170 -3.92 -5.89 -17.71
N LYS A 171 -4.52 -4.97 -18.47
CA LYS A 171 -5.92 -5.09 -18.89
C LYS A 171 -6.15 -6.35 -19.72
N ALA A 172 -5.26 -6.64 -20.67
CA ALA A 172 -5.38 -7.84 -21.51
C ALA A 172 -5.32 -9.11 -20.67
N ALA A 173 -4.38 -9.21 -19.72
CA ALA A 173 -4.28 -10.36 -18.82
C ALA A 173 -5.50 -10.52 -17.90
N LEU A 174 -6.02 -9.41 -17.34
CA LEU A 174 -7.17 -9.42 -16.44
C LEU A 174 -8.50 -9.67 -17.16
N THR A 175 -8.59 -9.42 -18.47
CA THR A 175 -9.83 -9.58 -19.22
C THR A 175 -10.23 -11.06 -19.29
N GLY A 176 -11.36 -11.40 -18.68
CA GLY A 176 -11.84 -12.78 -18.59
C GLY A 176 -11.15 -13.63 -17.52
N TYR A 177 -10.20 -13.06 -16.77
CA TYR A 177 -9.58 -13.73 -15.64
C TYR A 177 -10.56 -13.82 -14.46
N VAL A 178 -10.71 -15.02 -13.91
CA VAL A 178 -11.57 -15.27 -12.75
C VAL A 178 -10.69 -15.38 -11.51
N ALA A 179 -10.53 -14.26 -10.81
CA ALA A 179 -9.83 -14.25 -9.54
C ALA A 179 -10.55 -15.11 -8.49
N PRO A 180 -9.83 -15.71 -7.53
CA PRO A 180 -10.41 -16.37 -6.38
C PRO A 180 -11.41 -15.48 -5.64
N SER A 181 -12.47 -16.10 -5.14
CA SER A 181 -13.38 -15.46 -4.21
C SER A 181 -12.64 -15.04 -2.94
N LEU A 182 -13.13 -14.00 -2.27
CA LEU A 182 -12.51 -13.54 -1.02
C LEU A 182 -12.34 -14.66 0.01
N ALA A 183 -13.34 -15.55 0.13
CA ALA A 183 -13.26 -16.70 1.03
C ALA A 183 -12.10 -17.65 0.70
N GLN A 184 -11.81 -17.87 -0.59
CA GLN A 184 -10.68 -18.70 -1.03
C GLN A 184 -9.35 -18.03 -0.69
N VAL A 185 -9.21 -16.72 -0.92
CA VAL A 185 -7.99 -15.96 -0.57
C VAL A 185 -7.69 -16.06 0.92
N LEU A 186 -8.71 -15.86 1.77
CA LEU A 186 -8.54 -15.92 3.22
C LEU A 186 -8.10 -17.32 3.69
N ALA A 187 -8.69 -18.38 3.10
CA ALA A 187 -8.28 -19.75 3.40
C ALA A 187 -6.81 -20.03 3.02
N GLN A 188 -6.35 -19.51 1.87
CA GLN A 188 -4.96 -19.64 1.43
C GLN A 188 -3.98 -18.91 2.36
N ASN A 189 -4.29 -17.67 2.75
CA ASN A 189 -3.42 -16.88 3.62
C ASN A 189 -3.28 -17.50 5.02
N LEU A 190 -4.36 -18.09 5.55
CA LEU A 190 -4.32 -18.85 6.81
C LEU A 190 -3.42 -20.07 6.72
N ALA A 191 -3.49 -20.82 5.61
CA ALA A 191 -2.66 -22.01 5.40
C ALA A 191 -1.17 -21.70 5.19
N ALA A 192 -0.85 -20.52 4.65
CA ALA A 192 0.52 -20.05 4.43
C ALA A 192 1.20 -19.50 5.70
N THR A 193 0.42 -19.19 6.75
CA THR A 193 0.98 -18.73 8.02
C THR A 193 1.48 -19.97 8.78
N PRO A 194 2.79 -20.10 9.09
CA PRO A 194 3.28 -21.24 9.85
C PRO A 194 2.57 -21.29 11.21
N PRO A 195 2.26 -22.48 11.75
CA PRO A 195 1.62 -22.58 13.06
C PRO A 195 2.48 -21.85 14.08
N VAL A 196 1.85 -20.95 14.85
CA VAL A 196 2.50 -20.29 15.98
C VAL A 196 2.77 -21.38 17.02
N ASN A 197 3.95 -21.98 16.98
CA ASN A 197 4.39 -22.85 18.07
C ASN A 197 4.55 -21.97 19.31
N GLY A 198 3.60 -22.13 20.23
CA GLY A 198 3.66 -21.53 21.55
C GLY A 198 4.97 -21.92 22.25
N SER A 199 5.55 -20.92 22.92
CA SER A 199 6.71 -20.99 23.81
C SER A 199 8.04 -21.41 23.19
N ASP A 200 8.82 -20.42 22.77
CA ASP A 200 10.24 -20.43 23.12
C ASP A 200 10.68 -19.00 23.48
N HIS A 201 10.46 -18.63 24.74
CA HIS A 201 11.11 -17.46 25.30
C HIS A 201 12.61 -17.78 25.46
N PRO A 202 13.52 -17.02 24.83
CA PRO A 202 14.95 -17.23 25.06
C PRO A 202 15.24 -16.92 26.54
N LYS A 203 15.60 -17.96 27.31
CA LYS A 203 16.05 -17.82 28.69
C LYS A 203 17.23 -16.84 28.72
N ARG A 204 17.01 -15.66 29.31
CA ARG A 204 18.06 -14.70 29.66
C ARG A 204 19.16 -15.43 30.44
N ARG A 205 20.33 -15.65 29.82
CA ARG A 205 21.54 -16.10 30.51
C ARG A 205 21.96 -15.02 31.51
N GLY A 206 21.71 -15.26 32.80
CA GLY A 206 22.21 -14.43 33.88
C GLY A 206 23.75 -14.45 33.88
N ARG A 207 24.37 -13.28 33.67
CA ARG A 207 25.79 -13.07 33.96
C ARG A 207 25.96 -13.04 35.48
N ARG A 208 26.44 -14.15 36.04
CA ARG A 208 26.93 -14.21 37.42
C ARG A 208 28.27 -13.45 37.45
N ARG A 209 28.29 -12.29 38.11
CA ARG A 209 29.53 -11.61 38.49
C ARG A 209 30.16 -12.41 39.62
N GLU A 210 31.25 -13.11 39.35
CA GLU A 210 32.13 -13.60 40.42
C GLU A 210 33.09 -12.47 40.79
N ARG A 211 33.06 -12.12 42.08
CA ARG A 211 34.04 -11.29 42.76
C ARG A 211 35.20 -12.20 43.15
N ALA A 212 36.41 -11.81 42.79
CA ALA A 212 37.65 -12.11 43.50
C ALA A 212 38.54 -10.87 43.37
#